data_AF-A0A7S1V1C4-F1
#
_entry.id   AF-A0A7S1V1C4-F1
#
_cell.length_a   1.000
_cell.length_b   1.000
_cell.length_c   1.000
_cell.angle_alpha   90.00
_cell.angle_beta   90.00
_cell.angle_gamma   90.00
#
_symmetry.space_group_name_H-M   'P 1'
#
loop_
_entity.id
_entity.type
_entity.pdbx_description
1 polymer ?
#
loop_
_entity_poly.entity_id
_entity_poly.type
_entity_poly.pdbx_seq_one_letter_code
_entity_poly.pdbx_strand_id
1 'polypeptide(L)'
;IAASQKASSGSTTRFMSAITGVKGREIIDSRGNPTVEVDITTSDGTFTASVPSGASTGAYEAVELRDGGSRYMGKGCLQAVENVNTVLADVVKGIDVADQR
;
A
#
# COMPACT_ATOMS: atom_id res chain seq x y z
N ILE A 1 39.41 -13.30 -33.02
CA ILE A 1 39.03 -11.90 -32.75
C ILE A 1 37.65 -11.94 -32.12
N ALA A 2 37.61 -12.11 -30.79
CA ALA A 2 36.37 -12.24 -30.04
C ALA A 2 35.92 -10.84 -29.61
N ALA A 3 34.82 -10.35 -30.19
CA ALA A 3 34.21 -9.10 -29.78
C ALA A 3 33.39 -9.35 -28.51
N SER A 4 33.91 -8.84 -27.40
CA SER A 4 33.25 -8.70 -26.11
C SER A 4 31.97 -7.88 -26.25
N GLN A 5 30.82 -8.50 -25.94
CA GLN A 5 29.56 -7.76 -25.76
C GLN A 5 29.57 -7.17 -24.35
N LYS A 6 29.59 -5.83 -24.27
CA LYS A 6 29.38 -5.07 -23.02
C LYS A 6 27.92 -5.26 -22.58
N ALA A 7 27.72 -5.91 -21.43
CA ALA A 7 26.44 -5.85 -20.72
C ALA A 7 26.19 -4.40 -20.28
N SER A 8 25.13 -3.79 -20.81
CA SER A 8 24.61 -2.52 -20.31
C SER A 8 23.97 -2.74 -18.94
N SER A 9 24.46 -2.03 -17.92
CA SER A 9 23.94 -2.05 -16.54
C SER A 9 22.62 -1.28 -16.43
N GLY A 10 21.59 -1.74 -17.13
CA GLY A 10 20.20 -1.27 -16.99
C GLY A 10 19.41 -2.24 -16.12
N SER A 11 18.71 -1.71 -15.12
CA SER A 11 17.91 -2.44 -14.13
C SER A 11 17.13 -3.60 -14.74
N THR A 12 17.45 -4.84 -14.34
CA THR A 12 16.64 -6.01 -14.67
C THR A 12 15.37 -5.96 -13.81
N THR A 13 14.29 -5.36 -14.33
CA THR A 13 12.96 -5.47 -13.71
C THR A 13 12.67 -6.96 -13.49
N ARG A 14 12.56 -7.38 -12.23
CA ARG A 14 12.21 -8.76 -11.92
C ARG A 14 10.71 -8.90 -12.06
N PHE A 15 10.26 -9.41 -13.20
CA PHE A 15 8.83 -9.64 -13.47
C PHE A 15 8.12 -10.50 -12.42
N MET A 16 8.85 -11.33 -11.66
CA MET A 16 8.29 -12.15 -10.58
C MET A 16 7.89 -11.30 -9.35
N SER A 17 8.66 -10.26 -9.02
CA SER A 17 8.39 -9.39 -7.87
C SER A 17 7.49 -8.20 -8.22
N ALA A 18 6.88 -8.17 -9.40
CA ALA A 18 5.93 -7.12 -9.75
C ALA A 18 4.62 -7.26 -8.94
N ILE A 19 4.06 -6.12 -8.51
CA ILE A 19 2.74 -6.07 -7.87
C ILE A 19 1.67 -6.47 -8.88
N THR A 20 0.98 -7.58 -8.64
CA THR A 20 -0.12 -8.07 -9.48
C THR A 20 -1.49 -7.76 -8.90
N GLY A 21 -1.57 -7.53 -7.59
CA GLY A 21 -2.82 -7.23 -6.90
C GLY A 21 -2.62 -6.27 -5.73
N VAL A 22 -3.63 -5.43 -5.51
CA VAL A 22 -3.72 -4.52 -4.36
C VAL A 22 -5.15 -4.61 -3.84
N LYS A 23 -5.33 -4.88 -2.55
CA LYS A 23 -6.66 -4.91 -1.93
C LYS A 23 -6.64 -4.27 -0.55
N GLY A 24 -7.25 -3.10 -0.44
CA GLY A 24 -7.53 -2.42 0.81
C GLY A 24 -8.85 -2.88 1.44
N ARG A 25 -8.89 -2.90 2.77
CA ARG A 25 -10.08 -3.16 3.58
C ARG A 25 -10.04 -2.36 4.89
N GLU A 26 -11.22 -2.13 5.46
CA GLU A 26 -11.39 -1.53 6.80
C GLU A 26 -11.40 -2.66 7.84
N ILE A 27 -10.51 -2.58 8.83
CA ILE A 27 -10.44 -3.49 9.98
C ILE A 27 -10.56 -2.68 11.29
N ILE A 28 -10.58 -3.37 12.43
CA ILE A 28 -10.71 -2.73 13.75
C ILE A 28 -9.39 -2.85 14.54
N ASP A 29 -8.91 -1.72 15.05
CA ASP A 29 -7.69 -1.64 15.86
C ASP A 29 -7.90 -2.13 17.31
N SER A 30 -6.81 -2.17 18.09
CA SER A 30 -6.83 -2.60 19.50
C SER A 30 -7.69 -1.74 20.44
N ARG A 31 -8.11 -0.55 20.00
CA ARG A 31 -8.96 0.39 20.73
C ARG A 31 -10.40 0.40 20.19
N GLY A 32 -10.74 -0.46 19.24
CA GLY A 32 -12.07 -0.55 18.66
C GLY A 32 -12.37 0.49 17.58
N ASN A 33 -11.37 1.23 17.07
CA ASN A 33 -11.58 2.19 15.98
C ASN A 33 -11.24 1.55 14.62
N PRO A 34 -11.91 1.96 13.54
CA PRO A 34 -11.54 1.55 12.20
C PRO A 34 -10.11 1.93 11.83
N THR A 35 -9.42 1.09 11.06
CA THR A 35 -8.14 1.38 10.42
C THR A 35 -8.00 0.63 9.09
N VAL A 36 -7.01 1.00 8.28
CA VAL A 36 -6.77 0.41 6.97
C VAL A 36 -5.85 -0.81 7.08
N GLU A 37 -6.21 -1.87 6.38
CA GLU A 37 -5.35 -3.02 6.08
C GLU A 37 -5.25 -3.18 4.56
N VAL A 38 -4.06 -3.51 4.07
CA VAL A 38 -3.78 -3.69 2.64
C VAL A 38 -3.11 -5.03 2.40
N ASP A 39 -3.63 -5.75 1.42
CA ASP A 39 -2.97 -6.87 0.79
C ASP A 39 -2.26 -6.43 -0.49
N ILE A 40 -1.01 -6.87 -0.64
CA ILE A 40 -0.24 -6.79 -1.88
C ILE A 40 0.00 -8.21 -2.38
N THR A 41 -0.36 -8.48 -3.64
CA THR A 41 -0.15 -9.79 -4.29
C THR A 41 0.95 -9.67 -5.34
N THR A 42 1.83 -10.68 -5.37
CA THR A 42 2.89 -10.88 -6.39
C THR A 42 2.86 -12.34 -6.88
N SER A 43 3.83 -12.78 -7.67
CA SER A 43 3.93 -14.22 -8.00
C SER A 43 4.25 -15.10 -6.79
N ASP A 44 4.85 -14.51 -5.75
CA ASP A 44 5.35 -15.25 -4.59
C ASP A 44 4.28 -15.41 -3.50
N GLY A 45 3.15 -14.70 -3.62
CA GLY A 45 2.01 -14.79 -2.72
C GLY A 45 1.37 -13.45 -2.41
N THR A 46 0.55 -13.44 -1.35
CA THR A 46 -0.12 -12.25 -0.82
C THR A 46 0.46 -11.89 0.54
N PHE A 47 0.77 -10.61 0.72
CA PHE A 47 1.37 -10.05 1.92
C PHE A 47 0.46 -8.98 2.48
N THR A 48 0.19 -9.04 3.78
CA THR A 48 -0.80 -8.18 4.45
C THR A 48 -0.12 -7.28 5.48
N ALA A 49 -0.51 -6.01 5.49
CA ALA A 49 -0.10 -5.06 6.53
C ALA A 49 -1.27 -4.17 6.95
N SER A 50 -1.34 -3.85 8.23
CA SER A 50 -2.32 -2.93 8.81
C SER A 50 -1.65 -1.71 9.42
N VAL A 51 -2.35 -0.57 9.33
CA VAL A 51 -1.84 0.72 9.80
C VAL A 51 -2.27 0.94 11.25
N PRO A 52 -1.35 1.24 12.19
CA PRO A 52 -1.73 1.61 13.55
C PRO A 52 -2.44 2.97 13.56
N SER A 53 -3.39 3.18 14.47
CA SER A 53 -4.03 4.48 14.64
C SER A 53 -3.35 5.30 15.73
N GLY A 54 -2.99 6.54 15.40
CA GLY A 54 -2.40 7.47 16.36
C GLY A 54 -3.36 7.83 17.50
N ALA A 55 -2.87 7.93 18.73
CA ALA A 55 -3.60 8.57 19.84
C ALA A 55 -3.25 10.05 19.97
N SER A 56 -2.00 10.38 19.67
CA SER A 56 -1.46 11.73 19.58
C SER A 56 -1.55 12.16 18.12
N THR A 57 -1.98 13.40 17.88
CA THR A 57 -1.93 14.04 16.56
C THR A 57 -0.97 15.21 16.68
N GLY A 58 0.32 14.94 16.44
CA GLY A 58 1.31 16.01 16.39
C GLY A 58 0.94 16.99 15.28
N ALA A 59 1.09 18.30 15.52
CA ALA A 59 0.70 19.33 14.54
C ALA A 59 1.44 19.24 13.18
N TYR A 60 2.52 18.45 13.12
CA TYR A 60 3.37 18.26 11.95
C TYR A 60 3.38 16.81 11.43
N GLU A 61 2.49 15.94 11.94
CA GLU A 61 2.37 14.57 11.46
C GLU A 61 1.57 14.50 10.16
N ALA A 62 1.81 13.46 9.36
CA ALA A 62 0.94 13.13 8.24
C ALA A 62 -0.45 12.78 8.78
N VAL A 63 -1.50 13.36 8.18
CA VAL A 63 -2.86 13.28 8.72
C VAL A 63 -3.58 12.03 8.19
N GLU A 64 -4.21 11.29 9.09
CA GLU A 64 -5.10 10.19 8.74
C GLU A 64 -6.40 10.69 8.10
N LEU A 65 -6.80 10.11 6.97
CA LEU A 65 -8.09 10.41 6.35
C LEU A 65 -9.21 9.64 7.08
N ARG A 66 -10.11 10.38 7.72
CA ARG A 66 -11.30 9.86 8.41
C ARG A 66 -12.57 10.30 7.68
N ASP A 67 -13.52 9.38 7.57
CA ASP A 67 -14.77 9.59 6.80
C ASP A 67 -15.67 10.66 7.42
N GLY A 68 -15.59 10.88 8.74
CA GLY A 68 -16.59 11.64 9.47
C GLY A 68 -17.96 10.94 9.49
N GLY A 69 -19.02 11.72 9.71
CA GLY A 69 -20.39 11.21 9.74
C GLY A 69 -20.73 10.38 10.99
N SER A 70 -21.76 9.52 10.87
CA SER A 70 -22.34 8.81 12.02
C SER A 70 -21.66 7.47 12.35
N ARG A 71 -21.03 6.82 11.37
CA ARG A 71 -20.37 5.52 11.57
C ARG A 71 -19.13 5.67 12.44
N TYR A 72 -18.98 4.77 13.41
CA TYR A 72 -17.82 4.74 14.30
C TYR A 72 -17.47 6.11 14.93
N MET A 73 -18.49 6.92 15.25
CA MET A 73 -18.32 8.28 15.78
C MET A 73 -17.47 9.19 14.87
N GLY A 74 -17.60 9.02 13.55
CA GLY A 74 -16.85 9.76 12.55
C GLY A 74 -15.46 9.21 12.24
N LYS A 75 -15.08 8.08 12.84
CA LYS A 75 -13.74 7.49 12.69
C LYS A 75 -13.64 6.41 11.61
N GLY A 76 -14.67 6.24 10.78
CA GLY A 76 -14.59 5.38 9.59
C GLY A 76 -13.40 5.76 8.69
N CYS A 77 -12.91 4.81 7.91
CA CYS A 77 -11.85 5.04 6.94
C CYS A 77 -12.15 4.42 5.56
N LEU A 78 -13.42 4.25 5.20
CA LEU A 78 -13.80 3.72 3.90
C LEU A 78 -13.28 4.57 2.74
N GLN A 79 -13.20 5.90 2.89
CA GLN A 79 -12.64 6.74 1.84
C GLN A 79 -11.15 6.47 1.63
N ALA A 80 -10.41 6.23 2.72
CA ALA A 80 -9.00 5.83 2.62
C ALA A 80 -8.85 4.45 1.95
N VAL A 81 -9.72 3.49 2.30
CA VAL A 81 -9.77 2.16 1.66
C VAL A 81 -10.10 2.25 0.17
N GLU A 82 -11.02 3.14 -0.22
CA GLU A 82 -11.38 3.36 -1.62
C GLU A 82 -10.18 3.92 -2.40
N ASN A 83 -9.48 4.89 -1.83
CA ASN A 83 -8.26 5.44 -2.43
C ASN A 83 -7.18 4.37 -2.64
N VAL A 84 -7.03 3.41 -1.71
CA VAL A 84 -6.14 2.25 -1.88
C VAL A 84 -6.59 1.41 -3.06
N ASN A 85 -7.86 1.04 -3.12
CA ASN A 85 -8.39 0.11 -4.12
C ASN A 85 -8.46 0.69 -5.55
N THR A 86 -8.46 2.01 -5.68
CA THR A 86 -8.61 2.72 -6.96
C THR A 86 -7.35 3.47 -7.33
N VAL A 87 -7.22 4.72 -6.88
CA VAL A 87 -6.17 5.66 -7.28
C VAL A 87 -4.77 5.11 -7.02
N LEU A 88 -4.51 4.58 -5.82
CA LEU A 88 -3.17 4.09 -5.47
C LEU A 88 -2.88 2.75 -6.15
N ALA A 89 -3.85 1.84 -6.18
CA ALA A 89 -3.71 0.55 -6.85
C ALA A 89 -3.33 0.71 -8.33
N ASP A 90 -3.92 1.66 -9.04
CA ASP A 90 -3.64 1.87 -10.47
C ASP A 90 -2.24 2.46 -10.71
N VAL A 91 -1.69 3.19 -9.75
CA VAL A 91 -0.33 3.74 -9.84
C VAL A 91 0.74 2.69 -9.53
N VAL A 92 0.50 1.79 -8.57
CA VAL A 92 1.55 0.88 -8.07
C VAL A 92 1.55 -0.50 -8.71
N LYS A 93 0.45 -0.94 -9.33
CA LYS A 93 0.42 -2.23 -10.05
C LYS A 93 1.52 -2.27 -11.12
N GLY A 94 2.23 -3.39 -11.18
CA GLY A 94 3.34 -3.62 -12.12
C GLY A 94 4.69 -3.08 -11.66
N ILE A 95 4.75 -2.26 -10.60
CA ILE A 95 6.01 -1.85 -9.98
C ILE A 95 6.65 -3.06 -9.27
N ASP A 96 7.97 -3.16 -9.35
CA ASP A 96 8.77 -4.18 -8.65
C ASP A 96 8.77 -3.88 -7.14
N VAL A 97 8.33 -4.82 -6.30
CA VAL A 97 8.28 -4.62 -4.84
C VAL A 97 9.66 -4.36 -4.21
N ALA A 98 10.75 -4.64 -4.92
CA ALA A 98 12.10 -4.30 -4.45
C ALA A 98 12.44 -2.80 -4.58
N ASP A 99 11.69 -2.04 -5.39
CA ASP A 99 11.89 -0.59 -5.57
C ASP A 99 11.02 0.21 -4.61
N GLN A 100 11.46 0.28 -3.36
CA GLN A 100 10.68 0.83 -2.25
C GLN A 100 10.64 2.38 -2.18
N ARG A 101 11.45 3.08 -2.99
CA ARG A 101 11.69 4.54 -2.85
C ARG A 101 10.80 5.39 -3.73
#